data_AF-A0A7S0C846-F1
#
_entry.id   AF-A0A7S0C846-F1
#
_cell.length_a   1.000
_cell.length_b   1.000
_cell.length_c   1.000
_cell.angle_alpha   90.00
_cell.angle_beta   90.00
_cell.angle_gamma   90.00
#
_symmetry.space_group_name_H-M   'P 1'
#
loop_
_entity.id
_entity.type
_entity.pdbx_description
1 polymer ?
#
loop_
_entity_poly.entity_id
_entity_poly.type
_entity_poly.pdbx_seq_one_letter_code
_entity_poly.pdbx_strand_id
1 'polypeptide(L)'
;KDVNRGWTINCPSGWNKFEGEVGAYDVKWQDLVDPTANIKVSSNPVKSTTTSIDALGEIGPLGESLAEKRNAKLIRSEERLTDSILFYTFEFAISDGTHQLLSLSVNKGRVWSLDASSKESKWGKSKELYYNVIRSFTPKLV
;
A
#
# COMPACT_ATOMS: atom_id res chain seq x y z
N LYS A 1 -4.93 -14.41 -8.07
CA LYS A 1 -5.36 -14.39 -6.65
C LYS A 1 -4.35 -15.16 -5.83
N ASP A 2 -3.60 -14.51 -4.95
CA ASP A 2 -2.54 -15.13 -4.13
C ASP A 2 -3.09 -15.66 -2.79
N VAL A 3 -3.94 -16.69 -2.85
CA VAL A 3 -4.73 -17.18 -1.70
C VAL A 3 -3.87 -17.75 -0.55
N ASN A 4 -2.61 -18.14 -0.81
CA ASN A 4 -1.76 -18.81 0.20
C ASN A 4 -1.02 -17.87 1.17
N ARG A 5 -1.14 -16.54 1.04
CA ARG A 5 -0.33 -15.58 1.83
C ARG A 5 -1.09 -14.87 2.94
N GLY A 6 -2.34 -15.25 3.19
CA GLY A 6 -3.16 -14.62 4.22
C GLY A 6 -3.89 -13.36 3.74
N TRP A 7 -3.77 -13.02 2.46
CA TRP A 7 -4.39 -11.87 1.79
C TRP A 7 -4.78 -12.21 0.34
N THR A 8 -5.63 -11.38 -0.26
CA THR A 8 -5.92 -11.40 -1.70
C THR A 8 -5.77 -10.01 -2.29
N ILE A 9 -5.44 -9.95 -3.59
CA ILE A 9 -5.30 -8.71 -4.36
C ILE A 9 -5.53 -9.01 -5.84
N ASN A 10 -5.99 -8.01 -6.58
CA ASN A 10 -5.99 -7.98 -8.03
C ASN A 10 -4.86 -7.07 -8.51
N CYS A 11 -3.81 -7.66 -9.09
CA CYS A 11 -2.70 -6.92 -9.68
C CYS A 11 -2.80 -6.90 -11.21
N PRO A 12 -2.17 -5.91 -11.88
CA PRO A 12 -2.20 -5.79 -13.33
C PRO A 12 -1.65 -7.05 -14.02
N SER A 13 -2.33 -7.52 -15.07
CA SER A 13 -1.83 -8.59 -15.92
C SER A 13 -0.60 -8.13 -16.71
N GLY A 14 0.40 -8.98 -16.85
CA GLY A 14 1.61 -8.68 -17.65
C GLY A 14 2.73 -7.97 -16.89
N TRP A 15 2.53 -7.68 -15.60
CA TRP A 15 3.61 -7.20 -14.73
C TRP A 15 4.46 -8.37 -14.23
N ASN A 16 5.76 -8.14 -14.11
CA ASN A 16 6.67 -9.11 -13.51
C ASN A 16 6.41 -9.20 -12.01
N LYS A 17 6.20 -10.42 -11.51
CA LYS A 17 6.00 -10.70 -10.09
C LYS A 17 7.31 -11.20 -9.48
N PHE A 18 7.70 -10.59 -8.37
CA PHE A 18 8.86 -10.93 -7.57
C PHE A 18 8.41 -11.33 -6.17
N GLU A 19 8.85 -12.49 -5.72
CA GLU A 19 8.72 -12.89 -4.33
C GLU A 19 9.84 -12.19 -3.55
N GLY A 20 9.48 -11.53 -2.45
CA GLY A 20 10.42 -10.68 -1.72
C GLY A 20 11.20 -11.39 -0.63
N GLU A 21 12.14 -10.65 -0.06
CA GLU A 21 12.96 -11.07 1.07
C GLU A 21 12.40 -10.50 2.38
N VAL A 22 12.55 -11.26 3.47
CA VAL A 22 12.07 -10.88 4.80
C VAL A 22 12.65 -9.51 5.19
N GLY A 23 11.77 -8.56 5.52
CA GLY A 23 12.15 -7.21 5.92
C GLY A 23 12.18 -6.16 4.80
N ALA A 24 12.05 -6.57 3.53
CA ALA A 24 11.94 -5.64 2.39
C ALA A 24 10.50 -5.55 1.89
N TYR A 25 9.98 -6.66 1.35
CA TYR A 25 8.60 -6.80 0.89
C TYR A 25 8.23 -8.27 0.85
N ASP A 26 6.95 -8.57 0.93
CA ASP A 26 6.46 -9.95 0.81
C ASP A 26 6.34 -10.33 -0.68
N VAL A 27 5.78 -9.41 -1.48
CA VAL A 27 5.59 -9.56 -2.93
C VAL A 27 5.70 -8.19 -3.60
N LYS A 28 6.35 -8.13 -4.76
CA LYS A 28 6.40 -6.95 -5.62
C LYS A 28 5.93 -7.30 -7.03
N TRP A 29 5.11 -6.44 -7.63
CA TRP A 29 4.86 -6.42 -9.05
C TRP A 29 5.52 -5.18 -9.64
N GLN A 30 6.13 -5.33 -10.81
CA GLN A 30 6.76 -4.22 -11.54
C GLN A 30 6.34 -4.29 -13.00
N ASP A 31 6.01 -3.13 -13.58
CA ASP A 31 5.69 -3.02 -15.00
C ASP A 31 6.89 -3.45 -15.85
N LEU A 32 6.63 -4.17 -16.93
CA LEU A 32 7.65 -4.69 -17.83
C LEU A 32 8.32 -3.58 -18.66
N VAL A 33 7.56 -2.53 -18.99
CA VAL A 33 7.98 -1.42 -19.86
C VAL A 33 8.48 -0.24 -19.04
N ASP A 34 7.85 0.06 -17.90
CA ASP A 34 8.26 1.13 -16.99
C ASP A 34 8.67 0.59 -15.62
N PRO A 35 9.97 0.34 -15.35
CA PRO A 35 10.40 -0.23 -14.08
C PRO A 35 10.14 0.68 -12.87
N THR A 36 9.80 1.95 -13.08
CA THR A 36 9.41 2.84 -11.97
C THR A 36 7.98 2.59 -11.50
N ALA A 37 7.13 2.02 -12.36
CA ALA A 37 5.77 1.61 -12.02
C ALA A 37 5.82 0.27 -11.28
N ASN A 38 5.47 0.27 -9.99
CA ASN A 38 5.53 -0.91 -9.15
C ASN A 38 4.44 -0.92 -8.06
N ILE A 39 4.10 -2.12 -7.59
CA ILE A 39 3.19 -2.38 -6.48
C ILE A 39 3.90 -3.32 -5.53
N LYS A 40 3.96 -3.00 -4.24
CA LYS A 40 4.59 -3.83 -3.19
C LYS A 40 3.60 -4.10 -2.08
N VAL A 41 3.52 -5.35 -1.65
CA VAL A 41 2.87 -5.77 -0.40
C VAL A 41 3.97 -6.08 0.59
N SER A 42 3.89 -5.50 1.80
CA SER A 42 4.77 -5.82 2.92
C SER A 42 3.94 -6.05 4.18
N SER A 43 4.40 -6.94 5.05
CA SER A 43 3.77 -7.16 6.35
C SER A 43 4.78 -7.15 7.49
N ASN A 44 4.43 -6.45 8.57
CA ASN A 44 5.25 -6.42 9.78
C ASN A 44 4.41 -6.84 10.99
N PRO A 45 4.94 -7.67 11.92
CA PRO A 45 4.26 -7.99 13.16
C PRO A 45 3.95 -6.73 13.97
N VAL A 46 2.81 -6.72 14.65
CA VAL A 46 2.44 -5.69 15.63
C VAL A 46 2.24 -6.31 17.02
N LYS A 47 2.19 -5.47 18.05
CA LYS A 47 1.84 -5.92 19.41
C LYS A 47 0.44 -6.54 19.38
N SER A 48 0.18 -7.52 20.25
CA SER A 48 -1.14 -8.17 20.38
C SER A 48 -2.27 -7.19 20.72
N THR A 49 -1.95 -6.04 21.32
CA THR A 49 -2.88 -4.96 21.64
C THR A 49 -3.26 -4.09 20.43
N THR A 50 -2.52 -4.19 19.32
CA THR A 50 -2.77 -3.42 18.10
C THR A 50 -3.69 -4.23 17.18
N THR A 51 -4.98 -3.95 17.24
CA THR A 51 -6.02 -4.68 16.50
C THR A 51 -6.53 -3.94 15.26
N SER A 52 -6.28 -2.63 15.17
CA SER A 52 -6.73 -1.75 14.08
C SER A 52 -5.65 -0.69 13.78
N ILE A 53 -5.73 -0.07 12.61
CA ILE A 53 -4.71 0.86 12.11
C ILE A 53 -4.71 2.21 12.83
N ASP A 54 -5.87 2.62 13.34
CA ASP A 54 -6.06 3.82 14.18
C ASP A 54 -5.26 3.76 15.48
N ALA A 55 -4.90 2.56 15.97
CA ALA A 55 -3.97 2.40 17.09
C ALA A 55 -2.54 2.90 16.78
N LEU A 56 -2.20 3.16 15.51
CA LEU A 56 -0.94 3.80 15.12
C LEU A 56 -1.05 5.34 15.07
N GLY A 57 -2.24 5.90 15.26
CA GLY A 57 -2.51 7.32 15.24
C GLY A 57 -3.74 7.66 14.38
N GLU A 58 -4.26 8.87 14.57
CA GLU A 58 -5.30 9.44 13.71
C GLU A 58 -4.76 9.66 12.29
N ILE A 59 -5.63 9.50 11.29
CA ILE A 59 -5.23 9.50 9.88
C ILE A 59 -4.48 10.78 9.47
N GLY A 60 -4.90 11.97 9.93
CA GLY A 60 -4.27 13.25 9.60
C GLY A 60 -2.82 13.32 10.10
N PRO A 61 -2.59 13.31 11.44
CA PRO A 61 -1.25 13.34 12.01
C PRO A 61 -0.35 12.20 11.53
N LEU A 62 -0.90 11.00 11.34
CA LEU A 62 -0.14 9.87 10.81
C LEU A 62 0.29 10.12 9.36
N GLY A 63 -0.60 10.64 8.52
CA GLY A 63 -0.30 11.01 7.14
C GLY A 63 0.81 12.05 7.04
N GLU A 64 0.74 13.10 7.85
CA GLU A 64 1.78 14.14 7.90
C GLU A 64 3.13 13.58 8.37
N SER A 65 3.14 12.76 9.43
CA SER A 65 4.37 12.09 9.90
C SER A 65 4.98 11.18 8.84
N LEU A 66 4.14 10.49 8.05
CA LEU A 66 4.59 9.64 6.94
C LEU A 66 5.14 10.48 5.78
N ALA A 67 4.56 11.64 5.48
CA ALA A 67 5.03 12.55 4.45
C ALA A 67 6.40 13.14 4.82
N GLU A 68 6.56 13.61 6.05
CA GLU A 68 7.81 14.19 6.57
C GLU A 68 8.97 13.20 6.47
N LYS A 69 8.77 11.95 6.93
CA LYS A 69 9.78 10.88 6.87
C LYS A 69 10.25 10.55 5.45
N ARG A 70 9.46 10.90 4.43
CA ARG A 70 9.73 10.64 3.01
C ARG A 70 10.21 11.89 2.26
N ASN A 71 10.31 13.05 2.91
CA ASN A 71 10.48 14.34 2.24
C ASN A 71 9.46 14.51 1.09
N ALA A 72 8.19 14.29 1.41
CA ALA A 72 7.07 14.25 0.47
C ALA A 72 5.98 15.24 0.88
N LYS A 73 5.14 15.61 -0.08
CA LYS A 73 3.88 16.34 0.16
C LYS A 73 2.74 15.33 0.30
N LEU A 74 1.96 15.43 1.38
CA LEU A 74 0.70 14.73 1.51
C LEU A 74 -0.35 15.37 0.58
N ILE A 75 -0.88 14.58 -0.35
CA ILE A 75 -1.87 15.02 -1.35
C ILE A 75 -3.29 14.70 -0.88
N ARG A 76 -3.48 13.51 -0.30
CA ARG A 76 -4.78 13.03 0.16
C ARG A 76 -4.60 12.02 1.28
N SER A 77 -5.56 12.04 2.21
CA SER A 77 -5.79 10.99 3.20
C SER A 77 -7.23 10.51 3.07
N GLU A 78 -7.45 9.20 3.10
CA GLU A 78 -8.77 8.58 3.02
C GLU A 78 -8.85 7.38 3.95
N GLU A 79 -9.94 7.30 4.70
CA GLU A 79 -10.26 6.18 5.56
C GLU A 79 -11.42 5.39 4.96
N ARG A 80 -11.30 4.05 5.04
CA ARG A 80 -12.31 3.13 4.51
C ARG A 80 -12.42 1.91 5.41
N LEU A 81 -13.63 1.66 5.90
CA LEU A 81 -13.97 0.43 6.62
C LEU A 81 -14.59 -0.57 5.64
N THR A 82 -14.02 -1.77 5.52
CA THR A 82 -14.56 -2.84 4.66
C THR A 82 -14.25 -4.19 5.29
N ASP A 83 -15.21 -5.10 5.32
CA ASP A 83 -15.09 -6.42 5.96
C ASP A 83 -14.57 -6.36 7.41
N SER A 84 -15.00 -5.33 8.16
CA SER A 84 -14.57 -5.04 9.53
C SER A 84 -13.07 -4.72 9.68
N ILE A 85 -12.39 -4.36 8.59
CA ILE A 85 -10.99 -3.95 8.58
C ILE A 85 -10.94 -2.47 8.19
N LEU A 86 -10.33 -1.65 9.05
CA LEU A 86 -10.10 -0.24 8.77
C LEU A 86 -8.82 -0.09 7.93
N PHE A 87 -8.95 0.63 6.82
CA PHE A 87 -7.86 1.00 5.94
C PHE A 87 -7.63 2.50 5.98
N TYR A 88 -6.37 2.90 6.08
CA TYR A 88 -5.93 4.26 5.82
C TYR A 88 -5.16 4.29 4.50
N THR A 89 -5.58 5.16 3.59
CA THR A 89 -4.93 5.37 2.30
C THR A 89 -4.38 6.78 2.22
N PHE A 90 -3.11 6.90 1.82
CA PHE A 90 -2.39 8.15 1.68
C PHE A 90 -1.83 8.28 0.27
N GLU A 91 -2.02 9.44 -0.35
CA GLU A 91 -1.45 9.81 -1.64
C GLU A 91 -0.33 10.84 -1.40
N PHE A 92 0.87 10.57 -1.92
CA PHE A 92 2.06 11.39 -1.72
C PHE A 92 2.70 11.79 -3.04
N ALA A 93 3.18 13.03 -3.12
CA ALA A 93 4.14 13.46 -4.13
C ALA A 93 5.52 13.58 -3.47
N ILE A 94 6.43 12.69 -3.80
CA ILE A 94 7.77 12.62 -3.22
C ILE A 94 8.71 13.52 -4.02
N SER A 95 9.61 14.22 -3.33
CA SER A 95 10.56 15.17 -3.92
C SER A 95 11.48 14.60 -5.01
N ASP A 96 11.67 13.27 -5.06
CA ASP A 96 12.44 12.58 -6.10
C ASP A 96 11.68 12.37 -7.43
N GLY A 97 10.43 12.85 -7.52
CA GLY A 97 9.57 12.70 -8.68
C GLY A 97 8.71 11.44 -8.67
N THR A 98 8.66 10.71 -7.56
CA THR A 98 7.76 9.57 -7.35
C THR A 98 6.40 10.02 -6.84
N HIS A 99 5.33 9.52 -7.46
CA HIS A 99 3.98 9.56 -6.89
C HIS A 99 3.69 8.23 -6.23
N GLN A 100 3.27 8.25 -4.97
CA GLN A 100 3.01 7.05 -4.17
C GLN A 100 1.59 7.06 -3.62
N LEU A 101 0.90 5.92 -3.74
CA LEU A 101 -0.34 5.62 -3.05
C LEU A 101 -0.07 4.48 -2.07
N LEU A 102 -0.21 4.76 -0.78
CA LEU A 102 0.06 3.86 0.32
C LEU A 102 -1.23 3.52 1.04
N SER A 103 -1.58 2.24 1.11
CA SER A 103 -2.68 1.74 1.95
C SER A 103 -2.14 0.93 3.12
N LEU A 104 -2.59 1.28 4.32
CA LEU A 104 -2.24 0.62 5.57
C LEU A 104 -3.49 0.01 6.22
N SER A 105 -3.33 -1.17 6.81
CA SER A 105 -4.37 -1.81 7.63
C SER A 105 -3.73 -2.73 8.66
N VAL A 106 -4.46 -3.06 9.73
CA VAL A 106 -4.02 -4.06 10.70
C VAL A 106 -4.99 -5.24 10.65
N ASN A 107 -4.44 -6.45 10.51
CA ASN A 107 -5.21 -7.68 10.66
C ASN A 107 -4.27 -8.85 10.99
N LYS A 108 -4.78 -9.85 11.72
CA LYS A 108 -4.05 -11.08 12.09
C LYS A 108 -2.67 -10.81 12.73
N GLY A 109 -2.60 -9.82 13.62
CA GLY A 109 -1.37 -9.48 14.35
C GLY A 109 -0.27 -8.86 13.47
N ARG A 110 -0.62 -8.35 12.29
CA ARG A 110 0.31 -7.67 11.37
C ARG A 110 -0.26 -6.34 10.91
N VAL A 111 0.63 -5.37 10.70
CA VAL A 111 0.36 -4.21 9.84
C VAL A 111 0.69 -4.60 8.40
N TRP A 112 -0.29 -4.43 7.53
CA TRP A 112 -0.19 -4.65 6.09
C TRP A 112 -0.01 -3.31 5.40
N SER A 113 1.03 -3.23 4.58
CA SER A 113 1.33 -2.06 3.75
C SER A 113 1.25 -2.45 2.29
N LEU A 114 0.44 -1.72 1.53
CA LEU A 114 0.35 -1.83 0.08
C LEU A 114 0.78 -0.50 -0.53
N ASP A 115 1.91 -0.51 -1.21
CA ASP A 115 2.56 0.65 -1.83
C ASP A 115 2.46 0.50 -3.34
N ALA A 116 1.74 1.41 -4.00
CA ALA A 116 1.71 1.54 -5.45
C ALA A 116 2.40 2.86 -5.83
N SER A 117 3.41 2.79 -6.68
CA SER A 117 4.20 3.96 -7.06
C SER A 117 4.54 4.01 -8.54
N SER A 118 4.73 5.22 -9.05
CA SER A 118 5.21 5.51 -10.42
C SER A 118 5.82 6.90 -10.49
N LYS A 119 6.36 7.30 -11.65
CA LYS A 119 6.73 8.70 -11.89
C LYS A 119 5.53 9.63 -11.83
N GLU A 120 5.70 10.80 -11.21
CA GLU A 120 4.70 11.87 -11.13
C GLU A 120 4.11 12.21 -12.50
N SER A 121 4.96 12.32 -13.52
CA SER A 121 4.55 12.64 -14.89
C SER A 121 3.64 11.60 -15.56
N LYS A 122 3.56 10.38 -15.00
CA LYS A 122 2.72 9.29 -15.51
C LYS A 122 1.52 8.99 -14.60
N TRP A 123 1.50 9.54 -13.38
CA TRP A 123 0.49 9.26 -12.37
C TRP A 123 -0.94 9.41 -12.90
N GLY A 124 -1.23 10.49 -13.63
CA GLY A 124 -2.57 10.73 -14.16
C GLY A 124 -3.12 9.59 -15.05
N LYS A 125 -2.25 8.83 -15.74
CA LYS A 125 -2.65 7.69 -16.58
C LYS A 125 -2.81 6.39 -15.79
N SER A 126 -2.08 6.24 -14.69
CA SER A 126 -2.02 5.01 -13.89
C SER A 126 -2.81 5.09 -12.58
N LYS A 127 -3.29 6.28 -12.20
CA LYS A 127 -4.03 6.53 -10.95
C LYS A 127 -5.17 5.53 -10.76
N GLU A 128 -6.06 5.39 -11.75
CA GLU A 128 -7.21 4.49 -11.64
C GLU A 128 -6.79 3.03 -11.43
N LEU A 129 -5.75 2.57 -12.14
CA LEU A 129 -5.18 1.23 -11.96
C LEU A 129 -4.74 1.02 -10.50
N TYR A 130 -3.99 1.97 -9.94
CA TYR A 130 -3.47 1.84 -8.57
C TYR A 130 -4.55 1.90 -7.50
N TYR A 131 -5.55 2.77 -7.66
CA TYR A 131 -6.71 2.79 -6.76
C TYR A 131 -7.49 1.48 -6.82
N ASN A 132 -7.68 0.90 -8.01
CA ASN A 132 -8.36 -0.39 -8.16
C ASN A 132 -7.57 -1.53 -7.50
N VAL A 133 -6.25 -1.56 -7.67
CA VAL A 133 -5.37 -2.52 -7.00
C VAL A 133 -5.50 -2.38 -5.48
N ILE A 134 -5.34 -1.17 -4.93
CA ILE A 134 -5.41 -0.94 -3.48
C ILE A 134 -6.78 -1.28 -2.90
N ARG A 135 -7.87 -0.93 -3.60
CA ARG A 135 -9.24 -1.25 -3.15
C ARG A 135 -9.55 -2.74 -3.22
N SER A 136 -8.88 -3.48 -4.09
CA SER A 136 -9.03 -4.94 -4.19
C SER A 136 -8.29 -5.73 -3.13
N PHE A 137 -7.39 -5.08 -2.37
CA PHE A 137 -6.60 -5.76 -1.35
C PHE A 137 -7.44 -6.10 -0.12
N THR A 138 -7.33 -7.35 0.33
CA THR A 138 -7.99 -7.82 1.54
C THR A 138 -7.01 -8.67 2.34
N PRO A 139 -6.57 -8.26 3.55
CA PRO A 139 -5.65 -9.02 4.40
C PRO A 139 -6.38 -10.12 5.18
N LYS A 140 -7.21 -10.90 4.48
CA LYS A 140 -7.98 -12.03 5.01
C LYS A 140 -7.84 -13.20 4.05
N LEU A 141 -7.87 -14.42 4.58
CA LEU A 141 -8.04 -15.61 3.76
C LEU A 141 -9.53 -15.67 3.41
N VAL A 142 -9.84 -15.70 2.12
CA VAL A 142 -11.13 -16.24 1.65
C VAL A 142 -11.07 -17.75 1.69
#